data_AF-A0A9Q0XZL2-F1
#
_entry.id   AF-A0A9Q0XZL2-F1
#
_cell.length_a   1.000
_cell.length_b   1.000
_cell.length_c   1.000
_cell.angle_alpha   90.00
_cell.angle_beta   90.00
_cell.angle_gamma   90.00
#
_symmetry.space_group_name_H-M   'P 1'
#
loop_
_entity.id
_entity.type
_entity.pdbx_description
1 polymer ?
#
loop_
_entity_poly.entity_id
_entity_poly.type
_entity_poly.pdbx_seq_one_letter_code
_entity_poly.pdbx_strand_id
1 'polypeptide(L)'
;YPFKMQIEELLMAVVLETYTTGNEIFKAINKCIQKNDLEWSKYVDICSDGAAAMVGKVKGAVSKMNQVAGNATSSHCVIHSAFPGN
;
A
#
# COMPACT_ATOMS: atom_id res chain seq x y z
N TYR A 1 18.40 19.77 17.62
CA TYR A 1 17.58 18.73 16.98
C TYR A 1 18.01 18.59 15.54
N PRO A 2 18.62 17.47 15.10
CA PRO A 2 18.90 17.32 13.68
C PRO A 2 17.57 16.97 12.99
N PHE A 3 17.10 17.88 12.13
CA PHE A 3 16.00 17.59 11.23
C PHE A 3 16.51 16.54 10.23
N LYS A 4 16.02 15.29 10.35
CA LYS A 4 16.38 14.24 9.42
C LYS A 4 15.54 14.44 8.16
N MET A 5 16.18 14.87 7.07
CA MET A 5 15.52 15.01 5.78
C MET A 5 15.02 13.63 5.33
N GLN A 6 13.72 13.51 5.11
CA GLN A 6 13.10 12.34 4.50
C GLN A 6 13.10 12.57 2.98
N ILE A 7 13.66 11.62 2.24
CA ILE A 7 13.64 11.59 0.78
C ILE A 7 12.64 10.52 0.40
N GLU A 8 11.67 10.87 -0.44
CA GLU A 8 10.73 9.94 -1.03
C GLU A 8 11.21 9.57 -2.44
N GLU A 9 11.16 8.27 -2.78
CA GLU A 9 11.51 7.76 -4.09
C GLU A 9 10.38 6.88 -4.65
N LEU A 10 10.17 6.95 -5.96
CA LEU A 10 9.14 6.15 -6.63
C LEU A 10 9.70 4.77 -7.00
N LEU A 11 9.23 3.72 -6.32
CA LEU A 11 9.64 2.35 -6.61
C LEU A 11 8.99 1.77 -7.87
N MET A 12 7.71 2.08 -8.11
CA MET A 12 6.97 1.55 -9.26
C MET A 12 5.84 2.45 -9.73
N ALA A 13 5.61 2.45 -11.04
CA ALA A 13 4.37 2.86 -11.68
C ALA A 13 4.04 1.78 -12.71
N VAL A 14 2.87 1.14 -12.57
CA VAL A 14 2.48 0.02 -13.42
C VAL A 14 1.04 0.18 -13.88
N VAL A 15 0.79 -0.18 -15.14
CA VAL A 15 -0.57 -0.31 -15.66
C VAL A 15 -1.06 -1.72 -15.32
N LEU A 16 -2.22 -1.81 -14.68
CA LEU A 16 -2.90 -3.09 -14.49
C LEU A 16 -3.67 -3.41 -15.78
N GLU A 17 -3.26 -4.47 -16.47
CA GLU A 17 -3.89 -4.92 -17.73
C GLU A 17 -5.31 -5.50 -17.53
N THR A 18 -5.67 -5.76 -16.28
CA THR A 18 -6.95 -6.35 -15.88
C THR A 18 -7.72 -5.42 -14.94
N TYR A 19 -8.72 -5.95 -14.23
CA TYR A 19 -9.49 -5.22 -13.23
C TYR A 19 -8.64 -4.66 -12.08
N THR A 20 -9.02 -3.48 -11.60
CA THR A 20 -8.50 -2.81 -10.41
C THR A 20 -9.04 -3.42 -9.11
N THR A 21 -8.91 -4.75 -8.95
CA THR A 21 -9.26 -5.43 -7.69
C THR A 21 -8.08 -5.42 -6.72
N GLY A 22 -8.36 -5.49 -5.42
CA GLY A 22 -7.30 -5.55 -4.40
C GLY A 22 -6.34 -6.72 -4.56
N ASN A 23 -6.79 -7.82 -5.17
CA ASN A 23 -5.94 -8.97 -5.46
C ASN A 23 -4.92 -8.68 -6.56
N GLU A 24 -5.34 -8.03 -7.65
CA GLU A 24 -4.44 -7.70 -8.77
C GLU A 24 -3.47 -6.58 -8.37
N ILE A 25 -3.94 -5.61 -7.58
CA ILE A 25 -3.07 -4.57 -6.98
C ILE A 25 -2.01 -5.23 -6.07
N PHE A 26 -2.41 -6.12 -5.15
CA PHE A 26 -1.47 -6.84 -4.28
C PHE A 26 -0.44 -7.64 -5.08
N LYS A 27 -0.87 -8.39 -6.11
CA LYS A 27 0.06 -9.16 -6.96
C LYS A 27 1.08 -8.27 -7.64
N ALA A 28 0.66 -7.13 -8.18
CA ALA A 28 1.56 -6.19 -8.86
C ALA A 28 2.61 -5.62 -7.88
N ILE A 29 2.18 -5.21 -6.69
CA ILE A 29 3.08 -4.71 -5.64
C ILE A 29 4.02 -5.84 -5.18
N ASN A 30 3.50 -7.01 -4.85
CA ASN A 30 4.31 -8.14 -4.39
C ASN A 30 5.37 -8.56 -5.41
N LYS A 31 5.02 -8.56 -6.71
CA LYS A 31 5.99 -8.81 -7.78
C LYS A 31 7.10 -7.76 -7.81
N CYS A 32 6.76 -6.49 -7.56
CA CYS A 32 7.75 -5.41 -7.47
C CYS A 32 8.67 -5.57 -6.25
N ILE A 33 8.11 -5.87 -5.09
CA ILE A 33 8.88 -6.13 -3.85
C ILE A 33 9.88 -7.27 -4.07
N GLN A 34 9.41 -8.40 -4.60
CA GLN A 34 10.25 -9.56 -4.89
C GLN A 34 11.32 -9.25 -5.95
N LYS A 35 10.99 -8.49 -7.00
CA LYS A 35 11.94 -8.13 -8.06
C LYS A 35 13.10 -7.25 -7.54
N ASN A 36 12.85 -6.47 -6.49
CA ASN A 36 13.85 -5.56 -5.90
C ASN A 36 14.47 -6.13 -4.62
N ASP A 37 14.28 -7.42 -4.33
CA ASP A 37 14.78 -8.09 -3.12
C ASP A 37 14.41 -7.37 -1.81
N LEU A 38 13.23 -6.74 -1.81
CA LEU A 38 12.66 -6.08 -0.64
C LEU A 38 11.90 -7.10 0.22
N GLU A 39 11.92 -6.90 1.53
CA GLU A 39 11.31 -7.82 2.48
C GLU A 39 10.09 -7.19 3.14
N TRP A 40 8.93 -7.85 3.04
CA TRP A 40 7.68 -7.40 3.67
C TRP A 40 7.80 -7.19 5.18
N SER A 41 8.65 -7.95 5.87
CA SER A 41 8.89 -7.83 7.31
C SER A 41 9.50 -6.48 7.73
N LYS A 42 10.09 -5.71 6.80
CA LYS A 42 10.69 -4.40 7.07
C LYS A 42 9.69 -3.26 6.93
N TYR A 43 8.47 -3.52 6.45
CA TYR A 43 7.46 -2.49 6.25
C TYR A 43 6.80 -2.14 7.57
N VAL A 44 6.71 -0.84 7.85
CA VAL A 44 6.17 -0.30 9.11
C VAL A 44 4.76 0.25 8.96
N ASP A 45 4.44 0.86 7.81
CA ASP A 45 3.12 1.43 7.55
C ASP A 45 2.77 1.32 6.05
N ILE A 46 1.47 1.21 5.78
CA ILE A 46 0.89 1.20 4.45
C ILE A 46 -0.16 2.30 4.37
N CYS A 47 0.12 3.32 3.57
CA CYS A 47 -0.79 4.42 3.31
C CYS A 47 -1.56 4.19 2.00
N SER A 48 -2.90 4.27 2.02
CA SER A 48 -3.75 4.09 0.82
C SER A 48 -4.93 5.08 0.77
N ASP A 49 -5.52 5.27 -0.40
CA ASP A 49 -6.63 6.22 -0.66
C ASP A 49 -8.00 5.81 -0.10
N GLY A 50 -8.08 4.71 0.66
CA GLY A 50 -9.33 4.26 1.26
C GLY A 50 -10.31 3.58 0.29
N ALA A 51 -9.97 3.44 -1.00
CA ALA A 51 -10.85 2.79 -1.96
C ALA A 51 -11.18 1.35 -1.53
N ALA A 52 -12.38 0.85 -1.85
CA ALA A 52 -12.81 -0.49 -1.43
C ALA A 52 -11.86 -1.61 -1.93
N ALA A 53 -11.25 -1.42 -3.10
CA ALA A 53 -10.22 -2.34 -3.62
C ALA A 53 -8.93 -2.34 -2.78
N MET A 54 -8.63 -1.26 -2.07
CA MET A 54 -7.48 -1.14 -1.17
C MET A 54 -7.81 -1.65 0.24
N VAL A 55 -8.88 -1.14 0.86
CA VAL A 55 -9.16 -1.34 2.30
C VAL A 55 -10.18 -2.44 2.62
N GLY A 56 -10.74 -3.12 1.62
CA GLY A 56 -11.70 -4.20 1.84
C GLY A 56 -11.14 -5.27 2.79
N LYS A 57 -11.89 -5.62 3.85
CA LYS A 57 -11.41 -6.51 4.94
C LYS A 57 -10.83 -7.85 4.47
N VAL A 58 -11.42 -8.44 3.43
CA VAL A 58 -11.02 -9.77 2.92
C VAL A 58 -10.27 -9.68 1.60
N LYS A 59 -10.76 -8.87 0.67
CA LYS A 59 -10.24 -8.79 -0.72
C LYS A 59 -9.41 -7.53 -1.00
N GLY A 60 -9.26 -6.64 -0.02
CA GLY A 60 -8.50 -5.41 -0.15
C GLY A 60 -7.00 -5.67 -0.28
N ALA A 61 -6.32 -4.86 -1.09
CA ALA A 61 -4.88 -4.94 -1.26
C ALA A 61 -4.13 -4.73 0.07
N VAL A 62 -4.53 -3.74 0.87
CA VAL A 62 -3.93 -3.43 2.18
C VAL A 62 -4.10 -4.60 3.14
N SER A 63 -5.30 -5.18 3.20
CA SER A 63 -5.57 -6.36 4.03
C SER A 63 -4.69 -7.55 3.67
N LYS A 64 -4.38 -7.73 2.38
CA LYS A 64 -3.45 -8.77 1.90
C LYS A 64 -1.99 -8.43 2.19
N MET A 65 -1.58 -7.18 2.03
CA MET A 65 -0.22 -6.74 2.38
C MET A 65 0.04 -6.89 3.88
N ASN A 66 -0.92 -6.55 4.74
CA ASN A 66 -0.79 -6.74 6.19
C ASN A 66 -0.60 -8.22 6.58
N GLN A 67 -1.20 -9.16 5.84
CA GLN A 67 -0.99 -10.60 6.10
C GLN A 67 0.46 -11.05 5.86
N VAL A 68 1.17 -10.41 4.93
CA VAL A 68 2.58 -10.75 4.61
C VAL A 68 3.58 -9.86 5.33
N ALA A 69 3.19 -8.64 5.71
CA ALA A 69 4.03 -7.67 6.43
C ALA A 69 4.03 -7.86 7.96
N GLY A 70 3.11 -8.68 8.49
CA GLY A 70 3.09 -9.11 9.90
C GLY A 70 2.67 -8.01 10.88
N ASN A 71 3.50 -6.99 11.05
CA ASN A 71 3.35 -5.93 12.05
C ASN A 71 3.12 -4.53 11.44
N ALA A 72 3.01 -4.42 10.11
CA ALA A 72 2.75 -3.14 9.47
C ALA A 72 1.40 -2.56 9.90
N THR A 73 1.38 -1.26 10.20
CA THR A 73 0.14 -0.50 10.36
C THR A 73 -0.41 -0.11 8.98
N SER A 74 -1.68 0.31 8.96
CA SER A 74 -2.29 0.85 7.75
C SER A 74 -2.97 2.18 8.04
N SER A 75 -2.69 3.18 7.21
CA SER A 75 -3.19 4.54 7.33
C SER A 75 -3.93 4.96 6.07
N HIS A 76 -4.82 5.95 6.22
CA HIS A 76 -5.50 6.57 5.08
C HIS A 76 -4.66 7.72 4.55
N CYS A 77 -4.58 7.86 3.24
CA CYS A 77 -3.85 8.95 2.61
C CYS A 77 -4.48 10.29 2.95
N VAL A 78 -3.68 11.19 3.50
CA VAL A 78 -4.11 12.54 3.90
C VAL A 78 -4.41 13.45 2.71
N ILE A 79 -3.85 13.14 1.54
CA ILE A 79 -4.09 13.88 0.30
C ILE A 79 -5.51 13.61 -0.22
N HIS A 80 -6.04 12.41 0.03
CA HIS A 80 -7.41 12.02 -0.34
C HIS A 80 -8.42 12.28 0.80
N SER A 81 -8.19 13.30 1.63
CA SER A 81 -9.14 13.67 2.69
C SER A 81 -10.44 14.24 2.07
N ALA A 82 -11.31 13.37 1.58
CA ALA A 82 -12.71 13.72 1.44
C ALA A 82 -13.24 13.97 2.85
N PHE A 83 -13.79 15.17 3.06
CA PHE A 83 -14.56 15.54 4.24
C PHE A 83 -15.45 14.35 4.65
N PRO A 84 -15.48 13.93 5.94
CA PRO A 84 -16.37 12.86 6.35
C PRO A 84 -17.80 13.28 6.00
N GLY A 85 -18.38 12.61 5.01
CA GLY A 85 -19.78 12.78 4.64
C GLY A 85 -20.64 12.30 5.80
N ASN A 86 -21.48 13.20 6.33
CA ASN A 86 -22.72 12.84 7.00
C ASN A 86 -23.75 12.41 5.94
#